data_AF-A0A7C9H121-F1
#
_entry.id   AF-A0A7C9H121-F1
#
_cell.length_a   1.000
_cell.length_b   1.000
_cell.length_c   1.000
_cell.angle_alpha   90.00
_cell.angle_beta   90.00
_cell.angle_gamma   90.00
#
_symmetry.space_group_name_H-M   'P 1'
#
loop_
_entity.id
_entity.type
_entity.pdbx_description
1 polymer ?
#
loop_
_entity_poly.entity_id
_entity_poly.type
_entity_poly.pdbx_seq_one_letter_code
_entity_poly.pdbx_strand_id
1 'polypeptide(L)' 'MMKNYENRLKAIKKIADGKTAKVVFLDYKNGKHYLDGKPVDINTIKADVIIIDDIPESVEGSETENESDG' A
#
# COMPACT_ATOMS: atom_id res chain seq x y z
N MET A 1 0.23 15.15 -1.07
CA MET A 1 1.06 14.81 0.09
C MET A 1 1.29 13.30 0.06
N MET A 2 2.31 12.78 -0.66
CA MET A 2 2.52 11.31 -0.76
C MET A 2 3.98 10.85 -0.86
N LYS A 3 4.94 11.79 -0.97
CA LYS A 3 6.36 11.44 -1.18
C LYS A 3 6.97 10.62 -0.03
N ASN A 4 6.51 10.84 1.21
CA ASN A 4 7.07 10.13 2.37
C ASN A 4 6.61 8.67 2.47
N TYR A 5 5.35 8.37 2.13
CA TYR A 5 4.83 7.00 2.15
C TYR A 5 5.48 6.15 1.04
N GLU A 6 5.53 6.66 -0.18
CA GLU A 6 6.20 6.00 -1.31
C GLU A 6 7.69 5.76 -1.04
N ASN A 7 8.39 6.73 -0.43
CA ASN A 7 9.80 6.57 -0.10
C ASN A 7 10.02 5.49 0.97
N ARG A 8 9.13 5.37 1.95
CA ARG A 8 9.18 4.30 2.95
C ARG A 8 8.92 2.94 2.32
N LEU A 9 7.95 2.81 1.42
CA LEU A 9 7.67 1.57 0.69
C LEU A 9 8.88 1.13 -0.16
N LYS A 10 9.51 2.08 -0.88
CA LYS A 10 10.73 1.80 -1.66
C LYS A 10 11.90 1.35 -0.78
N ALA A 11 12.08 1.95 0.39
CA ALA A 11 13.14 1.55 1.32
C ALA A 11 12.93 0.14 1.87
N ILE A 12 11.70 -0.18 2.28
CA ILE A 12 11.31 -1.53 2.75
C ILE A 12 11.52 -2.56 1.64
N LYS A 13 11.06 -2.26 0.42
CA LYS A 13 11.26 -3.11 -0.76
C LYS A 13 12.75 -3.39 -1.01
N LYS A 14 13.60 -2.35 -1.00
CA LYS A 14 15.05 -2.49 -1.20
C LYS A 14 15.73 -3.35 -0.14
N ILE A 15 15.32 -3.22 1.13
CA ILE A 15 15.86 -4.03 2.23
C ILE A 15 15.47 -5.50 2.06
N ALA A 16 14.24 -5.76 1.62
CA ALA A 16 13.75 -7.12 1.46
C ALA A 16 14.32 -7.81 0.21
N ASP A 17 14.39 -7.10 -0.91
CA ASP A 17 15.08 -7.56 -2.14
C ASP A 17 16.56 -7.86 -1.87
N GLY A 18 17.22 -7.05 -1.02
CA GLY A 18 18.61 -7.24 -0.61
C GLY A 18 18.87 -8.45 0.30
N LYS A 19 17.82 -9.06 0.86
CA LYS A 19 17.88 -10.23 1.76
C LYS A 19 17.59 -11.56 1.05
N THR A 20 17.66 -11.62 -0.29
CA THR A 20 17.20 -12.79 -1.09
C THR A 20 15.72 -13.15 -0.83
N ALA A 21 14.91 -12.17 -0.42
CA ALA A 21 13.48 -12.35 -0.19
C ALA A 21 12.70 -11.58 -1.28
N LYS A 22 11.91 -12.30 -2.06
CA LYS A 22 10.97 -11.72 -3.02
C LYS A 22 9.79 -11.12 -2.26
N VAL A 23 9.65 -9.81 -2.33
CA VAL A 23 8.52 -9.09 -1.68
C VAL A 23 7.56 -8.53 -2.70
N VAL A 24 6.27 -8.80 -2.49
CA VAL A 24 5.19 -8.36 -3.35
C VAL A 24 4.24 -7.47 -2.55
N PHE A 25 3.88 -6.33 -3.13
CA PHE A 25 2.87 -5.43 -2.60
C PHE A 25 1.58 -5.65 -3.38
N LEU A 26 0.46 -5.79 -2.67
CA LEU A 26 -0.86 -5.97 -3.26
C LEU A 26 -1.82 -4.92 -2.71
N ASP A 27 -2.60 -4.30 -3.58
CA ASP A 27 -3.71 -3.47 -3.14
C ASP A 27 -4.92 -4.37 -2.82
N TYR A 28 -5.61 -4.11 -1.72
CA TYR A 28 -6.86 -4.77 -1.39
C TYR A 28 -8.02 -3.81 -1.58
N LYS A 29 -8.99 -4.22 -2.41
CA LYS A 29 -10.21 -3.46 -2.66
C LYS A 29 -11.38 -4.42 -2.78
N ASN A 30 -12.44 -4.18 -2.02
CA ASN A 30 -13.71 -4.91 -2.12
C ASN A 30 -13.56 -6.45 -2.13
N GLY A 31 -12.74 -7.01 -1.25
CA GLY A 31 -12.54 -8.47 -1.16
C GLY A 31 -11.55 -9.05 -2.16
N LYS A 32 -10.91 -8.23 -3.00
CA LYS A 32 -9.99 -8.68 -4.06
C LYS A 32 -8.61 -8.06 -3.89
N HIS A 33 -7.59 -8.83 -4.27
CA HIS A 33 -6.20 -8.38 -4.30
C HIS A 33 -5.82 -7.95 -5.72
N TYR A 34 -4.99 -6.92 -5.81
CA TYR A 34 -4.53 -6.34 -7.07
C TYR A 34 -3.01 -6.19 -7.06
N LEU A 35 -2.37 -6.56 -8.16
CA LEU A 35 -0.96 -6.29 -8.41
C LEU A 35 -0.88 -5.38 -9.64
N ASP A 36 -0.29 -4.20 -9.49
CA ASP A 36 -0.20 -3.18 -10.55
C ASP A 36 -1.58 -2.87 -11.17
N GLY A 37 -2.61 -2.76 -10.32
CA GLY A 37 -4.00 -2.50 -10.73
C GLY A 37 -4.73 -3.68 -11.39
N LYS A 38 -4.09 -4.85 -11.55
CA LYS A 38 -4.70 -6.06 -12.12
C LYS A 38 -5.14 -7.01 -11.00
N PRO A 39 -6.36 -7.55 -11.06
CA PRO A 39 -6.82 -8.51 -10.06
C PRO A 39 -5.98 -9.79 -10.12
N VAL A 40 -5.59 -10.30 -8.96
CA VAL A 40 -4.75 -11.49 -8.82
C VAL A 40 -5.29 -12.43 -7.74
N ASP A 41 -5.06 -13.73 -7.91
CA ASP A 41 -5.24 -14.70 -6.83
C ASP A 41 -3.97 -14.73 -5.97
N ILE A 42 -4.10 -14.29 -4.73
CA ILE A 42 -2.98 -14.22 -3.78
C ILE A 42 -2.31 -15.58 -3.56
N ASN A 43 -3.05 -16.69 -3.66
CA ASN A 43 -2.50 -18.04 -3.48
C ASN A 43 -1.55 -18.47 -4.60
N THR A 44 -1.57 -17.76 -5.72
CA THR A 44 -0.69 -18.03 -6.87
C THR A 44 0.63 -17.26 -6.80
N ILE A 45 0.75 -16.30 -5.86
CA ILE A 45 1.92 -15.43 -5.74
C ILE A 45 3.02 -16.15 -4.99
N LYS A 46 4.09 -16.48 -5.72
CA LYS A 46 5.35 -16.93 -5.11
C LYS A 46 6.14 -15.73 -4.65
N ALA A 47 6.13 -15.47 -3.36
CA ALA A 47 6.90 -14.43 -2.68
C ALA A 47 7.29 -14.93 -1.28
N ASP A 48 8.40 -14.43 -0.75
CA ASP A 48 8.80 -14.71 0.62
C ASP A 48 8.00 -13.85 1.61
N VAL A 49 7.59 -12.65 1.18
CA VAL A 49 6.72 -11.75 1.95
C VAL A 49 5.69 -11.12 1.01
N ILE A 50 4.43 -11.09 1.45
CA ILE A 50 3.35 -10.35 0.79
C ILE A 50 2.88 -9.25 1.74
N ILE A 51 2.86 -8.01 1.25
CA ILE A 51 2.35 -6.84 1.97
C ILE A 51 1.04 -6.43 1.30
N ILE A 52 -0.04 -6.41 2.07
CA ILE A 52 -1.37 -6.03 1.59
C ILE A 52 -1.67 -4.60 2.05
N ASP A 53 -1.92 -3.71 1.09
CA ASP A 53 -2.38 -2.35 1.32
C ASP A 53 -3.92 -2.33 1.28
N ASP A 54 -4.54 -2.32 2.46
CA ASP A 54 -5.99 -2.16 2.69
C ASP A 54 -6.28 -0.76 3.26
N ILE A 55 -5.49 0.24 2.87
CA ILE A 55 -5.78 1.63 3.24
C ILE A 55 -6.89 2.12 2.31
N PRO A 56 -8.01 2.65 2.86
CA PRO A 56 -9.06 3.24 2.06
C PRO A 56 -8.48 4.36 1.20
N GLU A 57 -8.74 4.30 -0.11
CA GLU A 57 -8.10 5.14 -1.14
C GLU A 57 -8.32 6.65 -0.92
N SER A 58 -9.31 7.01 -0.13
CA SER A 58 -9.43 8.25 0.64
C SER A 58 -10.77 8.18 1.35
N VAL A 59 -10.82 8.62 2.60
CA VAL A 59 -12.02 9.29 3.09
C VAL A 59 -12.11 10.60 2.32
N GLU A 60 -12.87 10.63 1.24
CA GLU A 60 -13.39 11.91 0.77
C GLU A 60 -14.34 12.44 1.85
N GLY A 61 -13.82 13.33 2.70
CA GLY A 61 -14.60 14.06 3.70
C GLY A 61 -14.41 13.60 5.14
N SER A 62 -13.51 14.27 5.86
CA SER A 62 -13.86 14.78 7.18
C SER A 62 -13.35 16.22 7.26
N GLU A 63 -14.30 17.14 7.19
CA GLU A 63 -14.12 18.56 7.43
C GLU A 63 -13.37 18.78 8.75
N THR A 64 -12.35 19.62 8.72
CA THR A 64 -12.05 20.48 9.86
C THR A 64 -12.11 21.89 9.33
N GLU A 65 -13.32 22.45 9.30
CA GLU A 65 -13.49 23.89 9.43
C GLU A 65 -12.78 24.29 10.72
N ASN A 66 -11.61 24.89 10.61
CA ASN A 66 -11.02 25.62 11.73
C ASN A 66 -11.74 26.97 11.79
N GLU A 67 -12.86 27.01 12.50
CA GLU A 67 -13.22 28.23 13.21
C GLU A 67 -12.14 28.46 14.28
N SER A 68 -11.24 29.41 14.04
CA SER A 68 -10.44 30.00 15.11
C SER A 68 -10.32 31.49 14.83
N ASP A 69 -11.06 32.25 15.63
CA ASP A 69 -11.02 33.70 15.76
C ASP A 69 -9.58 34.24 15.84
N GLY A 70 -9.35 35.33 15.11
CA GLY A 70 -8.18 36.22 15.20
C GLY A 70 -8.53 37.62 14.75
#